data_AF-A0A2P9A7Q3-F1
#
_entry.id   AF-A0A2P9A7Q3-F1
#
_cell.length_a   1.000
_cell.length_b   1.000
_cell.length_c   1.000
_cell.angle_alpha   90.00
_cell.angle_beta   90.00
_cell.angle_gamma   90.00
#
_symmetry.space_group_name_H-M   'P 1'
#
loop_
_entity.id
_entity.type
_entity.pdbx_description
1 polymer ?
#
loop_
_entity_poly.entity_id
_entity_poly.type
_entity_poly.pdbx_seq_one_letter_code
_entity_poly.pdbx_strand_id
1 'polypeptide(L)'
;MGNESNSSINNINYNDLSKTLTETELLEVLNSLKECPSKEDLKNIWNHTINVAKEGFDDINKELKKSIQKYLDNDIYDTTDDLNQREGLYDRLWKGNCSVFYKRVATEVVECTNDFYRLINDEHTLDDILKFIFSFLEHFKQLKKELHEKHQKQLCRIFKKGKIN
;
A
#
# COMPACT_ATOMS: atom_id res chain seq x y z
N MET A 1 -9.68 -6.61 -41.65
CA MET A 1 -10.51 -5.59 -41.00
C MET A 1 -11.26 -6.28 -39.88
N GLY A 2 -10.68 -6.26 -38.68
CA GLY A 2 -11.27 -6.88 -37.49
C GLY A 2 -12.08 -5.82 -36.74
N ASN A 3 -13.31 -6.17 -36.39
CA ASN A 3 -14.30 -5.32 -35.74
C ASN A 3 -13.72 -4.58 -34.53
N GLU A 4 -13.78 -3.25 -34.58
CA GLU A 4 -13.75 -2.40 -33.39
C GLU A 4 -14.96 -2.77 -32.52
N SER A 5 -14.71 -3.55 -31.46
CA SER A 5 -15.64 -3.69 -30.34
C SER A 5 -15.65 -2.38 -29.55
N ASN A 6 -16.33 -1.39 -30.09
CA ASN A 6 -16.72 -0.15 -29.42
C ASN A 6 -17.93 -0.47 -28.51
N SER A 7 -17.71 -0.99 -27.31
CA SER A 7 -18.80 -1.14 -26.34
C SER A 7 -18.34 -1.25 -24.87
N SER A 8 -17.55 -0.27 -24.41
CA SER A 8 -17.50 0.18 -23.01
C SER A 8 -16.35 1.18 -22.83
N ILE A 9 -16.38 2.33 -23.51
CA ILE A 9 -15.54 3.46 -23.05
C ILE A 9 -16.24 3.97 -21.80
N ASN A 10 -15.77 3.42 -20.69
CA ASN A 10 -16.36 3.46 -19.37
C ASN A 10 -16.51 4.90 -18.90
N ASN A 11 -17.71 5.26 -18.47
CA ASN A 11 -18.02 6.50 -17.78
C ASN A 11 -17.50 6.46 -16.33
N ILE A 12 -16.26 5.99 -16.12
CA ILE A 12 -15.62 5.93 -14.81
C ILE A 12 -15.30 7.36 -14.41
N ASN A 13 -16.03 7.85 -13.42
CA ASN A 13 -15.81 9.16 -12.87
C ASN A 13 -14.67 9.12 -11.84
N TYR A 14 -13.42 9.33 -12.29
CA TYR A 14 -12.26 9.45 -11.38
C TYR A 14 -12.30 10.71 -10.50
N ASN A 15 -13.26 11.62 -10.70
CA ASN A 15 -13.50 12.73 -9.78
C ASN A 15 -14.40 12.33 -8.59
N ASP A 16 -14.98 11.12 -8.60
CA ASP A 16 -15.70 10.55 -7.47
C ASP A 16 -14.72 9.92 -6.46
N LEU A 17 -14.19 10.76 -5.56
CA LEU A 17 -13.30 10.32 -4.48
C LEU A 17 -14.02 9.53 -3.38
N SER A 18 -15.35 9.40 -3.42
CA SER A 18 -16.10 8.57 -2.46
C SER A 18 -15.93 7.07 -2.72
N LYS A 19 -15.52 6.72 -3.95
CA LYS A 19 -15.24 5.35 -4.36
C LYS A 19 -13.75 5.16 -4.59
N THR A 20 -13.26 3.96 -4.34
CA THR A 20 -11.90 3.57 -4.72
C THR A 20 -11.97 2.79 -6.02
N LEU A 21 -11.20 3.21 -7.03
CA LEU A 21 -11.03 2.45 -8.25
C LEU A 21 -10.26 1.17 -7.95
N THR A 22 -10.65 0.08 -8.60
CA THR A 22 -9.83 -1.13 -8.68
C THR A 22 -8.59 -0.91 -9.55
N GLU A 23 -7.58 -1.78 -9.44
CA GLU A 23 -6.41 -1.74 -10.34
C GLU A 23 -6.83 -1.74 -11.81
N THR A 24 -7.79 -2.58 -12.19
CA THR A 24 -8.28 -2.65 -13.58
C THR A 24 -8.95 -1.34 -14.02
N GLU A 25 -9.84 -0.77 -13.22
CA GLU A 25 -10.50 0.50 -13.54
C GLU A 25 -9.50 1.66 -13.65
N LEU A 26 -8.50 1.71 -12.76
CA LEU A 26 -7.43 2.71 -12.85
C LEU A 26 -6.66 2.55 -14.16
N LEU A 27 -6.27 1.33 -14.53
CA LEU A 27 -5.55 1.07 -15.78
C LEU A 27 -6.38 1.46 -17.01
N GLU A 28 -7.68 1.19 -17.00
CA GLU A 28 -8.59 1.63 -18.06
C GLU A 28 -8.65 3.16 -18.16
N VAL A 29 -8.78 3.87 -17.03
CA VAL A 29 -8.75 5.34 -16.99
C VAL A 29 -7.44 5.85 -17.59
N LEU A 30 -6.29 5.36 -17.13
CA LEU A 30 -4.97 5.79 -17.60
C LEU A 30 -4.79 5.55 -19.11
N ASN A 31 -5.20 4.37 -19.61
CA ASN A 31 -5.09 4.02 -21.02
C ASN A 31 -6.09 4.78 -21.91
N SER A 32 -7.15 5.35 -21.34
CA SER A 32 -8.14 6.14 -22.07
C SER A 32 -7.74 7.62 -22.28
N LEU A 33 -6.73 8.10 -21.55
CA LEU A 33 -6.26 9.49 -21.64
C LEU A 33 -5.63 9.75 -23.01
N LYS A 34 -6.21 10.71 -23.75
CA LYS A 34 -5.69 11.17 -25.05
C LYS A 34 -4.86 12.44 -24.94
N GLU A 35 -5.13 13.24 -23.93
CA GLU A 35 -4.48 14.53 -23.65
C GLU A 35 -4.16 14.60 -22.16
N CYS A 36 -3.23 15.47 -21.78
CA CYS A 36 -2.87 15.65 -20.38
C CYS A 36 -4.05 16.25 -19.60
N PRO A 37 -4.55 15.58 -18.54
CA PRO A 37 -5.65 16.11 -17.72
C PRO A 37 -5.28 17.43 -17.04
N SER A 38 -6.30 18.12 -16.50
CA SER A 38 -6.06 19.27 -15.65
C SER A 38 -5.29 18.87 -14.39
N LYS A 39 -4.61 19.83 -13.77
CA LYS A 39 -3.87 19.59 -12.52
C LYS A 39 -4.75 19.04 -11.39
N GLU A 40 -6.03 19.40 -11.37
CA GLU A 40 -6.96 18.88 -10.36
C GLU A 40 -7.35 17.43 -10.65
N ASP A 41 -7.64 17.11 -11.92
CA ASP A 41 -7.89 15.74 -12.35
C ASP A 41 -6.68 14.84 -12.09
N LEU A 42 -5.45 15.34 -12.31
CA LEU A 42 -4.22 14.63 -11.99
C LEU A 42 -4.09 14.28 -10.51
N LYS A 43 -4.50 15.19 -9.59
CA LYS A 43 -4.52 14.87 -8.15
C LYS A 43 -5.56 13.80 -7.83
N ASN A 44 -6.70 13.81 -8.49
CA ASN A 44 -7.75 12.81 -8.29
C ASN A 44 -7.30 11.43 -8.78
N ILE A 45 -6.70 11.36 -9.96
CA ILE A 45 -6.06 10.16 -10.50
C ILE A 45 -4.96 9.65 -9.55
N TRP A 46 -4.16 10.55 -9.00
CA TRP A 46 -3.11 10.20 -8.04
C TRP A 46 -3.67 9.62 -6.74
N ASN A 47 -4.76 10.17 -6.20
CA ASN A 47 -5.43 9.63 -5.02
C ASN A 47 -5.91 8.19 -5.26
N HIS A 48 -6.53 7.92 -6.42
CA HIS A 48 -6.90 6.55 -6.78
C HIS A 48 -5.69 5.64 -6.95
N THR A 49 -4.61 6.15 -7.57
CA THR A 49 -3.35 5.42 -7.72
C THR A 49 -2.76 5.01 -6.37
N ILE A 50 -2.74 5.91 -5.38
CA ILE A 50 -2.29 5.60 -4.02
C ILE A 50 -3.18 4.52 -3.39
N ASN A 51 -4.50 4.61 -3.56
CA ASN A 51 -5.43 3.65 -2.97
C ASN A 51 -5.21 2.25 -3.56
N VAL A 52 -5.16 2.14 -4.89
CA VAL A 52 -4.82 0.89 -5.60
C VAL A 52 -3.46 0.35 -5.16
N ALA A 53 -2.44 1.20 -5.06
CA ALA A 53 -1.12 0.79 -4.62
C ALA A 53 -1.13 0.24 -3.18
N LYS A 54 -2.02 0.74 -2.31
CA LYS A 54 -2.17 0.26 -0.92
C LYS A 54 -2.99 -1.01 -0.78
N GLU A 55 -3.78 -1.39 -1.79
CA GLU A 55 -4.58 -2.63 -1.74
C GLU A 55 -3.68 -3.86 -1.49
N GLY A 56 -4.20 -4.81 -0.71
CA GLY A 56 -3.49 -6.04 -0.36
C GLY A 56 -2.46 -5.93 0.78
N PHE A 57 -2.12 -4.73 1.28
CA PHE A 57 -1.26 -4.62 2.48
C PHE A 57 -1.91 -5.21 3.72
N ASP A 58 -3.22 -5.06 3.89
CA ASP A 58 -3.94 -5.63 5.01
C ASP A 58 -3.98 -7.16 4.94
N ASP A 59 -4.02 -7.73 3.74
CA ASP A 59 -3.99 -9.17 3.56
C ASP A 59 -2.61 -9.75 3.90
N ILE A 60 -1.53 -9.07 3.50
CA ILE A 60 -0.16 -9.39 3.94
C ILE A 60 -0.09 -9.39 5.47
N ASN A 61 -0.63 -8.37 6.13
CA ASN A 61 -0.62 -8.30 7.60
C ASN A 61 -1.47 -9.40 8.26
N LYS A 62 -2.63 -9.75 7.69
CA LYS A 62 -3.44 -10.89 8.16
C LYS A 62 -2.68 -12.21 8.04
N GLU A 63 -1.99 -12.44 6.92
CA GLU A 63 -1.18 -13.64 6.70
C GLU A 63 -0.02 -13.71 7.69
N LEU A 64 0.72 -12.60 7.87
CA LEU A 64 1.79 -12.51 8.86
C LEU A 64 1.28 -12.78 10.27
N LYS A 65 0.13 -12.20 10.66
CA LYS A 65 -0.49 -12.44 11.97
C LYS A 65 -0.84 -13.92 12.16
N LYS A 66 -1.47 -14.53 11.16
CA LYS A 66 -1.81 -15.96 11.17
C LYS A 66 -0.58 -16.84 11.37
N SER A 67 0.56 -16.47 10.78
CA SER A 67 1.82 -17.22 10.92
C SER A 67 2.37 -17.26 12.35
N ILE A 68 2.03 -16.26 13.18
CA ILE A 68 2.45 -16.15 14.57
C ILE A 68 1.33 -16.46 15.57
N GLN A 69 0.13 -16.83 15.12
CA GLN A 69 -1.06 -16.96 15.95
C GLN A 69 -0.84 -17.85 17.18
N LYS A 70 -0.15 -18.99 17.02
CA LYS A 70 0.17 -19.89 18.15
C LYS A 70 0.96 -19.24 19.29
N TYR A 71 1.75 -18.20 18.99
CA TYR A 71 2.48 -17.45 20.00
C TYR A 71 1.58 -16.42 20.67
N LEU A 72 0.73 -15.75 19.89
CA LEU A 72 -0.29 -14.83 20.41
C LEU A 72 -1.32 -15.56 21.31
N ASP A 73 -1.65 -16.82 20.99
CA ASP A 73 -2.56 -17.63 21.80
C ASP A 73 -1.93 -18.06 23.14
N ASN A 74 -0.58 -18.10 23.21
CA ASN A 74 0.20 -18.46 24.39
C ASN A 74 0.97 -17.25 24.93
N ASP A 75 0.34 -16.07 24.88
CA ASP A 75 1.02 -14.83 25.23
C ASP A 75 1.41 -14.78 26.71
N ILE A 76 2.60 -14.22 26.96
CA ILE A 76 3.15 -14.04 28.29
C ILE A 76 2.87 -12.61 28.69
N TYR A 77 2.01 -12.43 29.68
CA TYR A 77 1.68 -11.11 30.20
C TYR A 77 2.81 -10.65 31.12
N ASP A 78 3.52 -9.61 30.70
CA ASP A 78 4.50 -8.92 31.53
C ASP A 78 3.85 -7.65 32.09
N THR A 79 3.80 -7.52 33.41
CA THR A 79 3.29 -6.32 34.08
C THR A 79 4.40 -5.29 34.14
N THR A 80 4.53 -4.42 33.12
CA THR A 80 5.61 -3.42 33.09
C THR A 80 5.20 -2.05 32.55
N ASP A 81 3.92 -1.68 32.55
CA ASP A 81 3.54 -0.28 32.31
C ASP A 81 3.01 0.37 33.59
N ASP A 82 3.35 1.64 33.80
CA ASP A 82 3.02 2.46 34.99
C ASP A 82 1.49 2.57 35.22
N LEU A 83 0.71 2.15 34.23
CA LEU A 83 -0.74 2.14 34.19
C LEU A 83 -1.39 0.79 34.57
N ASN A 84 -0.63 -0.22 35.02
CA ASN A 84 -1.11 -1.58 35.32
C ASN A 84 -1.83 -2.28 34.15
N GLN A 85 -1.59 -1.84 32.91
CA GLN A 85 -2.16 -2.51 31.73
C GLN A 85 -1.33 -3.76 31.42
N ARG A 86 -1.98 -4.93 31.48
CA ARG A 86 -1.36 -6.19 31.06
C ARG A 86 -1.31 -6.21 29.53
N GLU A 87 -0.15 -5.96 28.97
CA GLU A 87 0.11 -6.22 27.55
C GLU A 87 0.89 -7.52 27.41
N GLY A 88 0.44 -8.39 26.51
CA GLY A 88 1.16 -9.61 26.18
C GLY A 88 2.47 -9.27 25.46
N LEU A 89 3.57 -9.92 25.84
CA LEU A 89 4.89 -9.72 25.25
C LEU A 89 4.85 -9.89 23.72
N TYR A 90 4.20 -10.94 23.25
CA TYR A 90 4.11 -11.26 21.83
C TYR A 90 3.18 -10.32 21.07
N ASP A 91 2.07 -9.90 21.68
CA ASP A 91 1.20 -8.86 21.13
C ASP A 91 1.93 -7.51 21.01
N ARG A 92 2.70 -7.10 22.03
CA ARG A 92 3.54 -5.89 21.97
C ARG A 92 4.55 -5.97 20.82
N LEU A 93 5.24 -7.10 20.68
CA LEU A 93 6.21 -7.32 19.60
C LEU A 93 5.55 -7.30 18.22
N TRP A 94 4.36 -7.89 18.10
CA TRP A 94 3.55 -7.84 16.88
C TRP A 94 3.14 -6.40 16.53
N LYS A 95 2.59 -5.64 17.47
CA LYS A 95 2.22 -4.23 17.28
C LYS A 95 3.40 -3.37 16.86
N GLY A 96 4.57 -3.55 17.50
CA GLY A 96 5.80 -2.86 17.13
C GLY A 96 6.22 -3.18 15.69
N ASN A 97 6.15 -4.45 15.30
CA ASN A 97 6.42 -4.90 13.94
C ASN A 97 5.45 -4.27 12.91
N CYS A 98 4.15 -4.23 13.20
CA CYS A 98 3.15 -3.56 12.37
C CYS A 98 3.39 -2.06 12.27
N SER A 99 3.76 -1.40 13.38
CA SER A 99 4.06 0.03 13.38
C SER A 99 5.20 0.37 12.41
N VAL A 100 6.29 -0.42 12.43
CA VAL A 100 7.40 -0.26 11.50
C VAL A 100 6.97 -0.50 10.05
N PHE A 101 6.14 -1.52 9.81
CA PHE A 101 5.59 -1.83 8.49
C PHE A 101 4.80 -0.65 7.91
N TYR A 102 3.77 -0.20 8.63
CA TYR A 102 2.89 0.87 8.16
C TYR A 102 3.61 2.21 8.07
N LYS A 103 4.57 2.48 8.97
CA LYS A 103 5.42 3.67 8.89
C LYS A 103 6.23 3.67 7.59
N ARG A 104 6.83 2.54 7.20
CA ARG A 104 7.58 2.46 5.94
C ARG A 104 6.68 2.73 4.73
N VAL A 105 5.50 2.11 4.68
CA VAL A 105 4.53 2.35 3.61
C VAL A 105 4.12 3.83 3.55
N ALA A 106 3.81 4.44 4.71
CA ALA A 106 3.40 5.84 4.77
C ALA A 106 4.50 6.80 4.30
N THR A 107 5.76 6.56 4.69
CA THR A 107 6.90 7.35 4.23
C THR A 107 7.04 7.32 2.71
N GLU A 108 7.00 6.13 2.10
CA GLU A 108 7.11 5.98 0.64
C GLU A 108 5.97 6.69 -0.09
N VAL A 109 4.73 6.59 0.40
CA VAL A 109 3.59 7.31 -0.18
C VAL A 109 3.80 8.82 -0.13
N VAL A 110 4.30 9.35 0.99
CA VAL A 110 4.54 10.80 1.15
C VAL A 110 5.65 11.26 0.21
N GLU A 111 6.75 10.52 0.11
CA GLU A 111 7.87 10.84 -0.79
C GLU A 111 7.41 10.86 -2.25
N CYS A 112 6.77 9.78 -2.72
CA CYS A 112 6.26 9.73 -4.09
C CYS A 112 5.17 10.77 -4.36
N THR A 113 4.32 11.10 -3.38
CA THR A 113 3.31 12.16 -3.54
C THR A 113 3.94 13.53 -3.71
N ASN A 114 4.99 13.82 -2.94
CA ASN A 114 5.72 15.08 -3.09
C ASN A 114 6.37 15.18 -4.46
N ASP A 115 6.95 14.08 -4.96
CA ASP A 115 7.57 14.04 -6.28
C ASP A 115 6.53 14.15 -7.41
N PHE A 116 5.37 13.51 -7.25
CA PHE A 116 4.25 13.69 -8.17
C PHE A 116 3.77 15.14 -8.20
N TYR A 117 3.64 15.78 -7.04
CA TYR A 117 3.23 17.19 -6.98
C TYR A 117 4.26 18.14 -7.56
N ARG A 118 5.56 17.84 -7.45
CA ARG A 118 6.61 18.58 -8.17
C ARG A 118 6.43 18.40 -9.69
N LEU A 119 6.27 17.17 -10.15
CA LEU A 119 6.08 16.85 -11.57
C LEU A 119 4.92 17.63 -12.19
N ILE A 120 3.74 17.63 -11.57
CA ILE A 120 2.56 18.33 -12.12
C ILE A 120 2.59 19.86 -11.96
N ASN A 121 3.53 20.39 -11.17
CA ASN A 121 3.73 21.83 -10.99
C ASN A 121 4.67 22.41 -12.05
N ASP A 122 5.57 21.59 -12.58
CA ASP A 122 6.49 21.95 -13.65
C ASP A 122 5.88 21.67 -15.03
N GLU A 123 6.59 22.01 -16.10
CA GLU A 123 6.20 21.61 -17.46
C GLU A 123 6.29 20.08 -17.59
N HIS A 124 5.19 19.45 -17.98
CA HIS A 124 5.07 17.99 -18.09
C HIS A 124 4.19 17.61 -19.28
N THR A 125 4.40 16.41 -19.79
CA THR A 125 3.56 15.78 -20.80
C THR A 125 2.69 14.69 -20.19
N LEU A 126 1.68 14.24 -20.94
CA LEU A 126 0.91 13.05 -20.56
C LEU A 126 1.82 11.82 -20.36
N ASP A 127 2.86 11.66 -21.20
CA ASP A 127 3.81 10.54 -21.09
C ASP A 127 4.56 10.57 -19.75
N ASP A 128 5.02 11.74 -19.31
CA ASP A 128 5.70 11.89 -18.02
C ASP A 128 4.80 11.45 -16.84
N ILE A 129 3.52 11.85 -16.88
CA ILE A 129 2.53 11.48 -15.87
C ILE A 129 2.29 9.96 -15.86
N LEU A 130 2.02 9.38 -17.03
CA LEU A 130 1.75 7.94 -17.15
C LEU A 130 2.97 7.14 -16.69
N LYS A 131 4.16 7.50 -17.16
CA LYS A 131 5.41 6.87 -16.77
C LYS A 131 5.64 6.92 -15.27
N PHE A 132 5.37 8.06 -14.63
CA PHE A 132 5.48 8.21 -13.18
C PHE A 132 4.50 7.28 -12.45
N ILE A 133 3.22 7.29 -12.83
CA ILE A 133 2.17 6.48 -12.22
C ILE A 133 2.48 4.98 -12.34
N PHE A 134 2.85 4.51 -13.54
CA PHE A 134 3.21 3.11 -13.74
C PHE A 134 4.46 2.70 -12.95
N SER A 135 5.47 3.57 -12.89
CA SER A 135 6.68 3.32 -12.10
C SER A 135 6.36 3.21 -10.60
N PHE A 136 5.46 4.07 -10.10
CA PHE A 136 4.99 4.02 -8.72
C PHE A 136 4.22 2.73 -8.40
N LEU A 137 3.31 2.29 -9.27
CA LEU A 137 2.56 1.05 -9.08
C LEU A 137 3.51 -0.16 -9.02
N GLU A 138 4.50 -0.23 -9.92
CA GLU A 138 5.49 -1.32 -9.90
C GLU A 138 6.41 -1.26 -8.68
N HIS A 139 6.83 -0.06 -8.25
CA HIS A 139 7.58 0.12 -7.00
C HIS A 139 6.80 -0.41 -5.80
N PHE A 140 5.50 -0.10 -5.69
CA PHE A 140 4.68 -0.59 -4.58
C PHE A 140 4.43 -2.10 -4.63
N LYS A 141 4.34 -2.71 -5.82
CA LYS A 141 4.31 -4.17 -5.96
C LYS A 141 5.58 -4.82 -5.43
N GLN A 142 6.75 -4.22 -5.65
CA GLN A 142 8.02 -4.70 -5.13
C GLN A 142 8.12 -4.47 -3.61
N LEU A 143 7.78 -3.27 -3.13
CA LEU A 143 7.76 -2.91 -1.72
C LEU A 143 6.89 -3.87 -0.88
N LYS A 144 5.72 -4.27 -1.38
CA LYS A 144 4.87 -5.28 -0.74
C LYS A 144 5.62 -6.60 -0.50
N LYS A 145 6.31 -7.11 -1.53
CA LYS A 145 7.08 -8.36 -1.44
C LYS A 145 8.22 -8.23 -0.44
N GLU A 146 8.98 -7.14 -0.53
CA GLU A 146 10.11 -6.87 0.38
C GLU A 146 9.66 -6.78 1.84
N LEU A 147 8.60 -6.03 2.11
CA LEU A 147 8.04 -5.90 3.45
C LEU A 147 7.52 -7.24 3.97
N HIS A 148 6.77 -7.98 3.15
CA HIS A 148 6.29 -9.30 3.54
C HIS A 148 7.45 -10.21 3.97
N GLU A 149 8.49 -10.35 3.14
CA GLU A 149 9.65 -11.18 3.47
C GLU A 149 10.41 -10.69 4.70
N LYS A 150 10.65 -9.38 4.80
CA LYS A 150 11.42 -8.78 5.90
C LYS A 150 10.73 -9.03 7.23
N HIS A 151 9.43 -8.75 7.29
CA HIS A 151 8.64 -8.91 8.50
C HIS A 151 8.44 -10.39 8.83
N GLN A 152 8.22 -11.26 7.84
CA GLN A 152 8.19 -12.72 8.07
C GLN A 152 9.51 -13.23 8.67
N LYS A 153 10.66 -12.77 8.16
CA LYS A 153 12.00 -13.11 8.69
C LYS A 153 12.19 -12.58 10.11
N GLN A 154 11.76 -11.35 10.41
CA GLN A 154 11.83 -10.78 11.75
C GLN A 154 10.98 -11.56 12.76
N LEU A 155 9.72 -11.83 12.43
CA LEU A 155 8.83 -12.64 13.26
C LEU A 155 9.42 -14.03 13.48
N CYS A 156 9.90 -14.71 12.42
CA CYS A 156 10.58 -15.99 12.56
C CYS A 156 11.76 -15.94 13.54
N ARG A 157 12.55 -14.86 13.54
CA ARG A 157 13.69 -14.71 14.47
C ARG A 157 13.23 -14.51 15.91
N ILE A 158 12.27 -13.61 16.12
CA ILE A 158 11.72 -13.27 17.44
C ILE A 158 11.09 -14.52 18.07
N PHE A 159 10.21 -15.17 17.33
CA PHE A 159 9.37 -16.25 17.85
C PHE A 159 10.04 -17.64 17.82
N LYS A 160 11.11 -17.85 17.04
CA LYS A 160 11.94 -19.07 17.15
C LYS A 160 13.01 -18.96 18.24
N LYS A 161 13.51 -17.76 18.55
CA LYS A 161 14.46 -17.56 19.66
C LYS A 161 13.79 -17.56 21.04
N GLY A 162 12.47 -17.34 21.13
CA GLY A 162 11.68 -17.55 22.35
C GLY A 162 11.55 -19.00 22.82
N LYS A 163 12.28 -19.96 22.22
CA LYS A 163 12.42 -21.35 22.69
C LYS A 163 13.52 -21.54 23.75
N ILE A 164 14.05 -20.48 24.35
CA ILE A 164 15.07 -20.59 25.39
C ILE A 164 14.40 -20.43 26.76
N ASN A 165 14.50 -21.52 27.53
CA ASN A 165 14.06 -21.81 28.91
C ASN A 165 12.66 -22.39 29.06
#